data_AF-A0A5D3WJ11-F1
#
_entry.id   AF-A0A5D3WJ11-F1
#
_cell.length_a   1.000
_cell.length_b   1.000
_cell.length_c   1.000
_cell.angle_alpha   90.00
_cell.angle_beta   90.00
_cell.angle_gamma   90.00
#
_symmetry.space_group_name_H-M   'P 1'
#
loop_
_entity.id
_entity.type
_entity.pdbx_description
1 polymer ?
#
loop_
_entity_poly.entity_id
_entity_poly.type
_entity_poly.pdbx_seq_one_letter_code
_entity_poly.pdbx_strand_id
1 'polypeptide(L)'
;MGLWTRLKEICNRLGQKEETACLACGDCCRRFSWHLHASPRDIRRWRQAGRDDILAHVHELGMLWFDPDSGERLECCPFLVADGPDRAICGIHEVKPDICRAYPTLEHNRSCLKGTFLD
;
A
#
# COMPACT_ATOMS: atom_id res chain seq x y z
N MET A 1 -7.14 -40.71 23.33
CA MET A 1 -6.79 -39.72 22.28
C MET A 1 -5.87 -38.68 22.90
N GLY A 2 -4.61 -38.66 22.48
CA GLY A 2 -3.50 -38.10 23.25
C GLY A 2 -3.39 -36.58 23.19
N LEU A 3 -2.79 -36.01 24.23
CA LEU A 3 -2.45 -34.59 24.40
C LEU A 3 -1.80 -33.98 23.13
N TRP A 4 -1.04 -34.79 22.39
CA TRP A 4 -0.40 -34.42 21.13
C TRP A 4 -1.36 -34.03 20.00
N THR A 5 -2.51 -34.73 19.87
CA THR A 5 -3.53 -34.39 18.86
C THR A 5 -4.16 -33.04 19.16
N ARG A 6 -4.46 -32.79 20.44
CA ARG A 6 -5.04 -31.52 20.91
C ARG A 6 -4.06 -30.35 20.78
N LEU A 7 -2.77 -30.58 21.06
CA LEU A 7 -1.71 -29.57 20.83
C LEU A 7 -1.55 -29.26 19.34
N LYS A 8 -1.57 -30.27 18.47
CA LYS A 8 -1.55 -30.06 17.01
C LYS A 8 -2.74 -29.25 16.53
N GLU A 9 -3.95 -29.55 16.99
CA GLU A 9 -5.16 -28.79 16.65
C GLU A 9 -5.08 -27.33 17.13
N ILE A 10 -4.60 -27.10 18.34
CA ILE A 10 -4.39 -25.74 18.88
C ILE A 10 -3.36 -24.98 18.04
N CYS A 11 -2.20 -25.58 17.75
CA CYS A 11 -1.17 -24.95 16.91
C CYS A 11 -1.70 -24.66 15.51
N ASN A 12 -2.48 -25.57 14.91
CA ASN A 12 -3.05 -25.39 13.59
C ASN A 12 -4.05 -24.21 13.57
N ARG A 13 -4.88 -24.11 14.62
CA ARG A 13 -5.86 -23.02 14.76
C ARG A 13 -5.22 -21.67 15.10
N LEU A 14 -4.14 -21.67 15.88
CA LEU A 14 -3.35 -20.46 16.15
C LEU A 14 -2.55 -19.99 14.91
N GLY A 15 -2.25 -20.90 13.99
CA GLY A 15 -1.56 -20.59 12.73
C GLY A 15 -2.48 -20.15 11.60
N GLN A 16 -3.81 -20.27 11.77
CA GLN A 16 -4.78 -19.81 10.77
C GLN A 16 -4.86 -18.29 10.77
N LYS A 17 -4.38 -17.70 9.67
CA LYS A 17 -4.44 -16.27 9.38
C LYS A 17 -5.63 -16.05 8.45
N GLU A 18 -6.66 -15.39 8.95
CA GLU A 18 -7.85 -15.07 8.16
C GLU A 18 -7.57 -13.82 7.31
N GLU A 19 -7.69 -13.96 5.99
CA GLU A 19 -7.61 -12.84 5.05
C GLU A 19 -8.85 -11.95 5.26
N THR A 20 -8.63 -10.65 5.42
CA THR A 20 -9.73 -9.68 5.57
C THR A 20 -9.44 -8.43 4.75
N ALA A 21 -10.51 -7.76 4.34
CA ALA A 21 -10.41 -6.60 3.48
C ALA A 21 -9.63 -5.44 4.11
N CYS A 22 -9.04 -4.60 3.26
CA CYS A 22 -8.39 -3.37 3.68
C CYS A 22 -9.34 -2.49 4.51
N LEU A 23 -8.91 -2.09 5.72
CA LEU A 23 -9.66 -1.23 6.62
C LEU A 23 -9.78 0.23 6.14
N ALA A 24 -9.16 0.57 5.00
CA ALA A 24 -9.08 1.93 4.47
C ALA A 24 -8.61 2.95 5.53
N CYS A 25 -7.61 2.60 6.35
CA CYS A 25 -7.09 3.52 7.37
C CYS A 25 -6.07 4.53 6.81
N GLY A 26 -5.39 4.20 5.71
CA GLY A 26 -4.36 5.04 5.08
C GLY A 26 -2.95 4.93 5.69
N ASP A 27 -2.74 4.08 6.70
CA ASP A 27 -1.46 4.00 7.42
C ASP A 27 -0.28 3.58 6.51
N CYS A 28 -0.54 2.74 5.52
CA CYS A 28 0.50 2.38 4.54
C CYS A 28 1.00 3.59 3.74
N CYS A 29 0.11 4.51 3.37
CA CYS A 29 0.50 5.77 2.74
C CYS A 29 1.30 6.64 3.72
N ARG A 30 0.77 6.89 4.93
CA ARG A 30 1.45 7.73 5.93
C ARG A 30 2.83 7.21 6.32
N ARG A 31 3.04 5.89 6.31
CA ARG A 31 4.28 5.29 6.79
C ARG A 31 5.34 5.04 5.72
N PHE A 32 4.91 4.71 4.50
CA PHE A 32 5.80 4.14 3.47
C PHE A 32 5.84 4.93 2.16
N SER A 33 4.93 5.88 1.92
CA SER A 33 4.84 6.51 0.59
C SER A 33 6.07 7.33 0.19
N TRP A 34 6.83 7.84 1.16
CA TRP A 34 7.90 8.80 0.93
C TRP A 34 9.15 8.21 0.23
N HIS A 35 9.27 6.89 0.12
CA HIS A 35 10.45 6.23 -0.45
C HIS A 35 10.11 5.19 -1.54
N LEU A 36 8.98 5.36 -2.23
CA LEU A 36 8.52 4.40 -3.24
C LEU A 36 9.04 4.75 -4.64
N HIS A 37 9.08 3.75 -5.51
CA HIS A 37 9.38 3.91 -6.92
C HIS A 37 8.23 3.40 -7.78
N ALA A 38 7.89 4.14 -8.82
CA ALA A 38 7.01 3.70 -9.87
C ALA A 38 7.73 2.68 -10.76
N SER A 39 7.02 1.64 -11.18
CA SER A 39 7.51 0.75 -12.21
C SER A 39 7.46 1.45 -13.58
N PRO A 40 8.27 1.05 -14.57
CA PRO A 40 8.11 1.54 -15.94
C PRO A 40 6.70 1.27 -16.51
N ARG A 41 6.00 0.26 -16.00
CA ARG A 41 4.61 -0.04 -16.37
C ARG A 41 3.64 0.98 -15.78
N ASP A 42 3.86 1.43 -14.55
CA ASP A 42 3.07 2.50 -13.93
C ASP A 42 3.14 3.77 -14.77
N ILE A 43 4.36 4.21 -15.13
CA ILE A 43 4.58 5.41 -15.95
C ILE A 43 3.88 5.31 -17.30
N ARG A 44 4.02 4.17 -18.00
CA ARG A 44 3.33 3.95 -19.29
C ARG A 44 1.82 4.00 -19.13
N ARG A 45 1.28 3.36 -18.09
CA ARG A 45 -0.16 3.32 -17.81
C ARG A 45 -0.71 4.71 -17.53
N TRP A 46 -0.02 5.53 -16.73
CA TRP A 46 -0.45 6.90 -16.44
C TRP A 46 -0.38 7.81 -17.65
N ARG A 47 0.67 7.72 -18.48
CA ARG A 47 0.76 8.47 -19.75
C ARG A 47 -0.38 8.12 -20.70
N GLN A 48 -0.66 6.82 -20.87
CA GLN A 48 -1.76 6.37 -21.74
C GLN A 48 -3.13 6.82 -21.23
N ALA A 49 -3.29 6.92 -19.91
CA ALA A 49 -4.52 7.38 -19.27
C ALA A 49 -4.63 8.91 -19.16
N GLY A 50 -3.65 9.68 -19.66
CA GLY A 50 -3.64 11.15 -19.54
C GLY A 50 -3.60 11.64 -18.09
N ARG A 51 -2.98 10.87 -17.18
CA ARG A 51 -2.88 11.18 -15.75
C ARG A 51 -1.65 12.04 -15.45
N ASP A 52 -1.63 13.22 -16.06
CA ASP A 52 -0.57 14.21 -15.88
C ASP A 52 -0.50 14.70 -14.42
N ASP A 53 -1.63 14.68 -13.71
CA ASP A 53 -1.71 14.93 -12.27
C ASP A 53 -0.85 13.96 -11.46
N ILE A 54 -0.80 12.67 -11.83
CA ILE A 54 0.07 11.69 -11.17
C ILE A 54 1.51 11.87 -11.63
N LEU A 55 1.72 12.05 -12.93
CA LEU A 55 3.06 12.17 -13.53
C LEU A 55 3.83 13.39 -13.02
N ALA A 56 3.14 14.49 -12.71
CA ALA A 56 3.73 15.70 -12.14
C ALA A 56 4.43 15.43 -10.78
N HIS A 57 4.00 14.40 -10.06
CA HIS A 57 4.60 14.01 -8.77
C HIS A 57 5.71 12.96 -8.88
N VAL A 58 6.18 12.62 -10.09
CA VAL A 58 7.18 11.57 -10.31
C VAL A 58 8.52 12.16 -10.73
N HIS A 59 9.58 11.88 -9.97
CA HIS A 59 10.93 12.25 -10.36
C HIS A 59 11.38 11.52 -11.63
N GLU A 60 12.29 12.09 -12.41
CA GLU A 60 12.82 11.48 -13.66
C GLU A 60 13.40 10.05 -13.47
N LEU A 61 13.90 9.75 -12.27
CA LEU A 61 14.41 8.43 -11.87
C LEU A 61 13.31 7.45 -11.40
N GLY A 62 12.03 7.83 -11.55
CA GLY A 62 10.87 7.02 -11.16
C GLY A 62 10.53 7.05 -9.67
N MET A 63 11.17 7.92 -8.87
CA MET A 63 10.85 8.08 -7.46
C MET A 63 9.50 8.79 -7.27
N LEU A 64 8.71 8.27 -6.33
CA LEU A 64 7.47 8.84 -5.84
C LEU A 64 7.76 9.46 -4.46
N TRP A 65 7.19 10.57 -3.99
CA TRP A 65 6.31 11.57 -4.59
C TRP A 65 6.99 12.92 -4.40
N PHE A 66 6.89 13.82 -5.38
CA PHE A 66 7.53 15.12 -5.34
C PHE A 66 6.51 16.23 -5.52
N ASP A 67 6.73 17.35 -4.85
CA ASP A 67 5.98 18.56 -5.12
C ASP A 67 6.31 19.05 -6.54
N PRO A 68 5.31 19.26 -7.41
CA PRO A 68 5.57 19.60 -8.81
C PRO A 68 6.08 21.03 -9.00
N ASP A 69 5.87 21.91 -8.01
CA ASP A 69 6.26 23.32 -8.07
C ASP A 69 7.66 23.52 -7.48
N SER A 70 7.93 22.94 -6.31
CA SER A 70 9.23 23.08 -5.63
C SER A 70 10.25 22.02 -6.01
N GLY A 71 9.80 20.86 -6.50
CA GLY A 71 10.65 19.69 -6.73
C GLY A 71 11.11 19.00 -5.44
N GLU A 72 10.57 19.39 -4.28
CA GLU A 72 10.90 18.76 -3.00
C GLU A 72 10.18 17.43 -2.82
N ARG A 73 10.79 16.52 -2.04
CA ARG A 73 10.17 15.24 -1.73
C ARG A 73 9.04 15.44 -0.73
N LEU A 74 7.88 14.86 -1.03
CA LEU A 74 6.74 14.85 -0.13
C LEU A 74 6.91 13.76 0.95
N GLU A 75 6.62 14.11 2.20
CA GLU A 75 6.61 13.17 3.33
C GLU A 75 5.44 12.17 3.24
N CYS A 76 4.39 12.51 2.50
CA CYS A 76 3.20 11.68 2.34
C CYS A 76 2.70 11.66 0.88
N CYS A 77 1.92 10.63 0.55
CA CYS A 77 1.28 10.50 -0.75
C CYS A 77 0.31 11.67 -0.99
N PRO A 78 0.45 12.44 -2.07
CA PRO A 78 -0.44 13.58 -2.37
C PRO A 78 -1.87 13.12 -2.68
N PHE A 79 -2.07 11.83 -2.99
CA PHE A 79 -3.36 11.23 -3.28
C PHE A 79 -4.01 10.52 -2.08
N LEU A 80 -3.46 10.69 -0.87
CA LEU A 80 -4.13 10.23 0.36
C LEU A 80 -5.22 11.24 0.75
N VAL A 81 -6.47 10.80 0.76
CA VAL A 81 -7.63 11.65 1.08
C VAL A 81 -8.25 11.17 2.38
N ALA A 82 -8.42 12.06 3.36
CA ALA A 82 -9.14 11.74 4.59
C ALA A 82 -10.64 11.58 4.29
N ASP A 83 -11.25 10.53 4.83
CA ASP A 83 -12.68 10.19 4.67
C ASP A 83 -13.33 9.87 6.03
N GLY A 84 -12.88 10.59 7.07
CA GLY A 84 -13.28 10.42 8.46
C GLY A 84 -12.09 10.42 9.43
N PRO A 85 -12.34 10.32 10.75
CA PRO A 85 -11.30 10.36 11.78
C PRO A 85 -10.25 9.24 11.62
N ASP A 86 -10.70 8.02 11.32
CA ASP A 86 -9.85 6.82 11.20
C ASP A 86 -9.90 6.20 9.81
N ARG A 87 -10.42 6.94 8.82
CA ARG A 87 -10.66 6.45 7.46
C ARG A 87 -10.00 7.37 6.45
N ALA A 88 -9.40 6.76 5.45
CA ALA A 88 -8.79 7.43 4.32
C ALA A 88 -8.95 6.60 3.06
N ILE A 89 -9.11 7.28 1.94
CA ILE A 89 -9.21 6.68 0.63
C ILE A 89 -8.00 7.08 -0.22
N CYS A 90 -7.70 6.25 -1.21
CA CYS A 90 -6.69 6.59 -2.21
C CYS A 90 -7.38 7.25 -3.40
N GLY A 91 -7.10 8.54 -3.63
CA GLY A 91 -7.65 9.30 -4.75
C GLY A 91 -7.27 8.75 -6.14
N ILE A 92 -6.31 7.83 -6.20
CA ILE A 92 -5.85 7.15 -7.42
C ILE A 92 -6.09 5.65 -7.37
N HIS A 93 -7.10 5.16 -6.63
CA HIS A 93 -7.28 3.73 -6.36
C HIS A 93 -7.18 2.84 -7.60
N GLU A 94 -7.88 3.22 -8.67
CA GLU A 94 -7.95 2.47 -9.93
C GLU A 94 -6.63 2.44 -10.71
N VAL A 95 -5.74 3.39 -10.46
CA VAL A 95 -4.44 3.53 -11.16
C VAL A 95 -3.27 3.56 -10.19
N LYS A 96 -3.44 3.07 -8.96
CA LYS A 96 -2.37 2.94 -7.95
C LYS A 96 -1.08 2.39 -8.55
N PRO A 97 0.09 2.90 -8.13
CA PRO A 97 1.37 2.30 -8.49
C PRO A 97 1.39 0.81 -8.13
N ASP A 98 2.09 0.00 -8.91
CA ASP A 98 2.17 -1.44 -8.70
C ASP A 98 2.71 -1.77 -7.30
N ILE A 99 3.66 -0.98 -6.78
CA ILE A 99 4.21 -1.14 -5.42
C ILE A 99 3.15 -0.90 -4.33
N CYS A 100 2.19 0.01 -4.56
CA CYS A 100 1.09 0.24 -3.62
C CYS A 100 0.06 -0.90 -3.67
N ARG A 101 -0.15 -1.53 -4.83
CA ARG A 101 -1.03 -2.70 -4.97
C ARG A 101 -0.44 -3.95 -4.37
N ALA A 102 0.88 -4.09 -4.42
CA ALA A 102 1.59 -5.23 -3.87
C ALA A 102 1.72 -5.21 -2.34
N TYR A 103 1.28 -4.14 -1.68
CA TYR A 103 1.29 -4.04 -0.23
C TYR A 103 0.15 -4.87 0.38
N PRO A 104 0.41 -5.66 1.45
CA PRO A 104 1.69 -5.89 2.12
C PRO A 104 2.60 -6.88 1.37
N THR A 105 3.88 -6.54 1.24
CA THR A 105 4.88 -7.40 0.58
C THR A 105 5.45 -8.46 1.54
N LEU A 106 6.38 -9.29 1.06
CA LEU A 106 7.12 -10.25 1.90
C LEU A 106 7.91 -9.56 3.03
N GLU A 107 8.40 -8.35 2.81
CA GLU A 107 9.10 -7.55 3.84
C GLU A 107 8.19 -7.23 5.03
N HIS A 108 6.88 -7.22 4.80
CA HIS A 108 5.85 -6.99 5.81
C HIS A 108 5.28 -8.31 6.36
N ASN A 109 5.91 -9.46 6.09
CA ASN A 109 5.40 -10.79 6.41
C ASN A 109 3.95 -11.00 5.93
N ARG A 110 3.61 -10.41 4.77
CA ARG A 110 2.25 -10.38 4.19
C ARG A 110 1.17 -9.83 5.12
N SER A 111 1.55 -8.99 6.08
CA SER A 111 0.63 -8.36 7.04
C SER A 111 0.69 -6.84 6.90
N CYS A 112 -0.45 -6.17 6.91
CA CYS A 112 -0.47 -4.71 6.96
C CYS A 112 -0.08 -4.20 8.36
N LEU A 113 0.04 -2.88 8.52
CA LEU A 113 0.38 -2.23 9.80
C LEU A 113 -0.63 -2.49 10.93
N LYS A 114 -1.85 -2.94 10.61
CA LYS A 114 -2.86 -3.36 11.60
C LYS A 114 -2.81 -4.85 11.92
N GLY A 115 -1.85 -5.59 11.37
CA GLY A 115 -1.72 -7.04 11.55
C GLY A 115 -2.66 -7.87 10.66
N THR A 116 -3.30 -7.23 9.68
CA THR A 116 -4.26 -7.87 8.76
C THR A 116 -3.55 -8.49 7.55
N PHE A 117 -3.99 -9.69 7.16
CA PHE A 117 -3.67 -10.30 5.86
C PHE A 117 -4.66 -9.75 4.83
N LEU A 118 -4.15 -8.99 3.86
CA LEU A 118 -4.95 -8.46 2.76
C LEU A 118 -4.95 -9.49 1.61
N ASP A 119 -6.10 -9.65 0.96
CA ASP A 119 -6.33 -10.45 -0.24
C ASP A 119 -5.83 -9.76 -1.53
#